data_AF-X0ZQH7-F1
#
_entry.id   AF-X0ZQH7-F1
#
_cell.length_a   1.000
_cell.length_b   1.000
_cell.length_c   1.000
_cell.angle_alpha   90.00
_cell.angle_beta   90.00
_cell.angle_gamma   90.00
#
_symmetry.space_group_name_H-M   'P 1'
#
loop_
_entity.id
_entity.type
_entity.pdbx_description
1 polymer ?
#
loop_
_entity_poly.entity_id
_entity_poly.type
_entity_poly.pdbx_seq_one_letter_code
_entity_poly.pdbx_strand_id
1 'polypeptide(L)'
;MHKKDEYKKVAESYFDYLAERFPVMCASDEFDFLPRAENAFKHYDKLDKFEAVAIEETIDKLKEFQKGFALANYEAGDLDNLIDLKLLQANAAGILIELDTKRSWQYNPLMYLKIAFIGLDQALIKPAKEPKEVQERALARLSAIPVILKQGMNNIHSVPETYYQASLLMAADCKQYLFEIGRDLSKLFADHHDVATKTMK
;
A
#
# COMPACT_ATOMS: atom_id res chain seq x y z
N MET A 1 1.04 25.83 -24.42
CA MET A 1 0.97 24.94 -23.25
C MET A 1 2.36 24.94 -22.62
N HIS A 2 2.51 25.32 -21.36
CA HIS A 2 3.83 25.51 -20.76
C HIS A 2 4.43 24.15 -20.38
N LYS A 3 5.67 23.86 -20.81
CA LYS A 3 6.42 22.62 -20.52
C LYS A 3 6.52 22.27 -19.03
N LYS A 4 6.40 23.28 -18.15
CA LYS A 4 6.33 23.12 -16.69
C LYS A 4 5.13 22.28 -16.23
N ASP A 5 4.06 22.22 -17.02
CA ASP A 5 2.86 21.44 -16.72
C ASP A 5 2.99 19.96 -17.12
N GLU A 6 3.94 19.61 -18.00
CA GLU A 6 4.04 18.24 -18.53
C GLU A 6 4.73 17.29 -17.56
N TYR A 7 5.86 17.67 -16.95
CA TYR A 7 6.51 16.80 -15.96
C TYR A 7 5.65 16.60 -14.71
N LYS A 8 4.92 17.64 -14.28
CA LYS A 8 4.00 17.57 -13.14
C LYS A 8 2.91 16.53 -13.37
N LYS A 9 2.33 16.49 -14.57
CA LYS A 9 1.34 15.47 -14.95
C LYS A 9 1.93 14.06 -14.90
N VAL A 10 3.17 13.88 -15.34
CA VAL A 10 3.84 12.57 -15.27
C VAL A 10 4.12 12.17 -13.82
N ALA A 11 4.56 13.11 -12.98
CA ALA A 11 4.79 12.89 -11.55
C ALA A 11 3.49 12.59 -10.79
N GLU A 12 2.41 13.33 -11.06
CA GLU A 12 1.08 13.08 -10.51
C GLU A 12 0.59 11.68 -10.91
N SER A 13 0.68 11.34 -12.21
CA SER A 13 0.32 10.00 -12.70
C SER A 13 1.14 8.88 -12.04
N TYR A 14 2.41 9.15 -11.74
CA TYR A 14 3.29 8.22 -11.05
C TYR A 14 2.85 7.96 -9.61
N PHE A 15 2.62 9.01 -8.83
CA PHE A 15 2.16 8.86 -7.44
C PHE A 15 0.74 8.30 -7.36
N ASP A 16 -0.15 8.65 -8.30
CA ASP A 16 -1.50 8.08 -8.39
C ASP A 16 -1.46 6.59 -8.68
N TYR A 17 -0.63 6.18 -9.63
CA TYR A 17 -0.43 4.77 -9.93
C TYR A 17 0.08 4.00 -8.71
N LEU A 18 1.08 4.53 -7.99
CA LEU A 18 1.60 3.90 -6.78
C LEU A 18 0.55 3.84 -5.67
N ALA A 19 -0.21 4.91 -5.45
CA ALA A 19 -1.29 4.96 -4.47
C ALA A 19 -2.37 3.91 -4.73
N GLU A 20 -2.74 3.69 -6.00
CA GLU A 20 -3.73 2.68 -6.36
C GLU A 20 -3.17 1.25 -6.23
N ARG A 21 -1.90 1.05 -6.60
CA ARG A 21 -1.27 -0.26 -6.64
C ARG A 21 -0.85 -0.76 -5.25
N PHE A 22 -0.35 0.15 -4.43
CA PHE A 22 0.22 -0.11 -3.11
C PHE A 22 -0.38 0.82 -2.03
N PRO A 23 -1.71 0.80 -1.83
CA PRO A 23 -2.39 1.73 -0.94
C PRO A 23 -1.95 1.63 0.53
N VAL A 24 -1.61 0.44 1.03
CA VAL A 24 -1.12 0.25 2.39
C VAL A 24 0.30 0.77 2.53
N MET A 25 1.19 0.35 1.62
CA MET A 25 2.60 0.72 1.69
C MET A 25 2.78 2.23 1.48
N CYS A 26 2.07 2.85 0.53
CA CYS A 26 2.12 4.31 0.32
C CYS A 26 1.49 5.12 1.46
N ALA A 27 0.64 4.50 2.28
CA ALA A 27 0.04 5.12 3.46
C ALA A 27 0.82 4.86 4.77
N SER A 28 1.91 4.10 4.69
CA SER A 28 2.77 3.68 5.80
C SER A 28 4.22 4.11 5.58
N ASP A 29 4.95 4.29 6.66
CA ASP A 29 6.39 4.52 6.72
C ASP A 29 7.18 3.24 7.03
N GLU A 30 6.50 2.08 7.11
CA GLU A 30 7.10 0.76 7.41
C GLU A 30 7.76 0.10 6.19
N PHE A 31 7.68 0.73 5.02
CA PHE A 31 8.16 0.20 3.75
C PHE A 31 9.12 1.17 3.07
N ASP A 32 10.40 1.02 3.40
CA ASP A 32 11.47 1.98 3.09
C ASP A 32 11.66 2.31 1.60
N PHE A 33 11.18 1.45 0.70
CA PHE A 33 11.39 1.58 -0.74
C PHE A 33 10.22 2.21 -1.49
N LEU A 34 9.05 2.40 -0.86
CA LEU A 34 7.89 3.06 -1.48
C LEU A 34 7.73 4.47 -0.91
N PRO A 35 7.45 5.48 -1.77
CA PRO A 35 7.18 6.82 -1.29
C PRO A 35 5.82 6.88 -0.59
N ARG A 36 5.66 7.88 0.28
CA ARG A 36 4.32 8.28 0.71
C ARG A 36 3.60 8.94 -0.46
N ALA A 37 2.44 8.41 -0.82
CA ALA A 37 1.60 8.98 -1.87
C ALA A 37 0.35 9.60 -1.24
N GLU A 38 0.13 10.90 -1.49
CA GLU A 38 -1.01 11.63 -0.92
C GLU A 38 -2.32 10.91 -1.22
N ASN A 39 -2.52 10.47 -2.47
CA ASN A 39 -3.77 9.86 -2.92
C ASN A 39 -4.03 8.43 -2.41
N ALA A 40 -3.14 7.85 -1.58
CA ALA A 40 -3.37 6.54 -0.97
C ALA A 40 -4.63 6.52 -0.07
N PHE A 41 -5.04 7.67 0.49
CA PHE A 41 -6.26 7.76 1.30
C PHE A 41 -7.54 7.40 0.53
N LYS A 42 -7.52 7.53 -0.80
CA LYS A 42 -8.66 7.19 -1.67
C LYS A 42 -8.87 5.67 -1.79
N HIS A 43 -7.96 4.87 -1.23
CA HIS A 43 -7.90 3.42 -1.39
C HIS A 43 -7.74 2.70 -0.04
N TYR A 44 -8.16 3.33 1.06
CA TYR A 44 -8.14 2.70 2.39
C TYR A 44 -9.06 1.48 2.53
N ASP A 45 -9.96 1.27 1.57
CA ASP A 45 -10.78 0.05 1.42
C ASP A 45 -10.02 -1.12 0.80
N LYS A 46 -8.82 -0.89 0.24
CA LYS A 46 -8.04 -1.88 -0.52
C LYS A 46 -6.74 -2.26 0.19
N LEU A 47 -6.28 -3.47 -0.10
CA LEU A 47 -4.91 -3.91 0.17
C LEU A 47 -4.08 -3.88 -1.11
N ASP A 48 -2.77 -3.98 -0.94
CA ASP A 48 -1.81 -3.97 -2.05
C ASP A 48 -1.96 -5.22 -2.92
N LYS A 49 -1.72 -5.05 -4.21
CA LYS A 49 -1.87 -6.11 -5.19
C LYS A 49 -0.51 -6.75 -5.46
N PHE A 50 -0.23 -7.91 -4.87
CA PHE A 50 1.06 -8.61 -4.99
C PHE A 50 0.97 -9.93 -5.76
N GLU A 51 -0.04 -10.13 -6.63
CA GLU A 51 0.04 -11.21 -7.61
C GLU A 51 1.28 -11.05 -8.50
N ALA A 52 2.00 -12.14 -8.80
CA ALA A 52 3.23 -12.10 -9.60
C ALA A 52 3.06 -11.35 -10.94
N VAL A 53 2.00 -11.66 -11.70
CA VAL A 53 1.69 -10.96 -12.97
C VAL A 53 1.57 -9.46 -12.76
N ALA A 54 0.93 -9.06 -11.67
CA ALA A 54 0.63 -7.69 -11.40
C ALA A 54 1.88 -6.93 -10.88
N ILE A 55 2.83 -7.63 -10.24
CA ILE A 55 4.16 -7.10 -9.94
C ILE A 55 4.95 -6.86 -11.23
N GLU A 56 4.93 -7.80 -12.18
CA GLU A 56 5.60 -7.64 -13.48
C GLU A 56 5.02 -6.45 -14.27
N GLU A 57 3.69 -6.32 -14.31
CA GLU A 57 3.03 -5.14 -14.89
C GLU A 57 3.48 -3.82 -14.21
N THR A 58 3.68 -3.85 -12.89
CA THR A 58 4.21 -2.69 -12.17
C THR A 58 5.67 -2.41 -12.50
N ILE A 59 6.51 -3.43 -12.63
CA ILE A 59 7.91 -3.28 -13.05
C ILE A 59 7.98 -2.60 -14.43
N ASP A 60 7.16 -3.07 -15.38
CA ASP A 60 7.08 -2.48 -16.71
C ASP A 60 6.59 -1.02 -16.64
N LYS A 61 5.56 -0.75 -15.84
CA LYS A 61 5.04 0.60 -15.67
C LYS A 61 6.05 1.57 -15.04
N LEU A 62 6.82 1.10 -14.06
CA LEU A 62 7.90 1.88 -13.45
C LEU A 62 9.02 2.19 -14.44
N LYS A 63 9.37 1.24 -15.32
CA LYS A 63 10.33 1.45 -16.41
C LYS A 63 9.81 2.50 -17.42
N GLU A 64 8.51 2.52 -17.70
CA GLU A 64 7.90 3.58 -18.51
C GLU A 64 8.01 4.95 -17.84
N PHE A 65 7.68 5.05 -16.54
CA PHE A 65 7.83 6.30 -15.79
C PHE A 65 9.28 6.80 -15.78
N GLN A 66 10.27 5.93 -15.59
CA GLN A 66 11.68 6.30 -15.66
C GLN A 66 12.06 6.91 -17.02
N LYS A 67 11.56 6.34 -18.12
CA LYS A 67 11.76 6.90 -19.47
C LYS A 67 11.08 8.27 -19.60
N GLY A 68 9.86 8.41 -19.07
CA GLY A 68 9.13 9.68 -19.04
C GLY A 68 9.88 10.76 -18.28
N PHE A 69 10.40 10.45 -17.10
CA PHE A 69 11.21 11.39 -16.30
C PHE A 69 12.53 11.75 -17.01
N ALA A 70 13.19 10.79 -17.67
CA ALA A 70 14.40 11.07 -18.43
C ALA A 70 14.15 12.03 -19.60
N LEU A 71 13.05 11.82 -20.35
CA LEU A 71 12.66 12.72 -21.44
C LEU A 71 12.36 14.13 -20.91
N ALA A 72 11.57 14.24 -19.83
CA ALA A 72 11.28 15.52 -19.18
C ALA A 72 12.54 16.22 -18.65
N ASN A 73 13.54 15.46 -18.20
CA ASN A 73 14.81 15.99 -17.67
C ASN A 73 15.67 16.64 -18.76
N TYR A 74 15.65 16.12 -19.98
CA TYR A 74 16.32 16.78 -21.12
C TYR A 74 15.70 18.13 -21.49
N GLU A 75 14.43 18.33 -21.13
CA GLU A 75 13.67 19.54 -21.46
C GLU A 75 13.54 20.52 -20.29
N ALA A 76 14.07 20.18 -19.11
CA ALA A 76 13.99 21.00 -17.92
C ALA A 76 14.82 22.28 -18.07
N GLY A 77 14.15 23.43 -17.98
CA GLY A 77 14.78 24.76 -18.14
C GLY A 77 15.22 25.43 -16.84
N ASP A 78 14.83 24.89 -15.67
CA ASP A 78 15.21 25.42 -14.35
C ASP A 78 15.78 24.31 -13.44
N LEU A 79 16.61 24.71 -12.47
CA LEU A 79 17.32 23.80 -11.57
C LEU A 79 16.38 23.04 -10.64
N ASP A 80 15.30 23.66 -10.19
CA ASP A 80 14.33 23.05 -9.27
C ASP A 80 13.64 21.85 -9.93
N ASN A 81 13.14 22.01 -11.16
CA ASN A 81 12.52 20.90 -11.90
C ASN A 81 13.55 19.79 -12.20
N LEU A 82 14.82 20.14 -12.43
CA LEU A 82 15.88 19.15 -12.61
C LEU A 82 16.09 18.32 -11.34
N ILE A 83 16.11 18.97 -10.17
CA ILE A 83 16.22 18.29 -8.87
C ILE A 83 15.02 17.36 -8.65
N ASP A 84 13.80 17.85 -8.86
CA ASP A 84 12.57 17.06 -8.71
C ASP A 84 12.59 15.82 -9.61
N LEU A 85 12.98 15.96 -10.87
CA LEU A 85 13.09 14.85 -11.80
C LEU A 85 14.15 13.84 -11.40
N LYS A 86 15.29 14.29 -10.85
CA LYS A 86 16.32 13.38 -10.32
C LYS A 86 15.83 12.61 -9.11
N LEU A 87 15.06 13.24 -8.22
CA LEU A 87 14.44 12.58 -7.08
C LEU A 87 13.41 11.54 -7.53
N LEU A 88 12.55 11.86 -8.51
CA LEU A 88 11.60 10.92 -9.10
C LEU A 88 12.30 9.72 -9.76
N GLN A 89 13.38 9.96 -10.52
CA GLN A 89 14.18 8.90 -11.12
C GLN A 89 14.79 7.98 -10.07
N ALA A 90 15.36 8.55 -9.00
CA ALA A 90 15.96 7.79 -7.90
C ALA A 90 14.90 6.99 -7.12
N ASN A 91 13.73 7.57 -6.87
CA ASN A 91 12.62 6.90 -6.20
C ASN A 91 12.11 5.70 -7.02
N ALA A 92 11.83 5.90 -8.32
CA ALA A 92 11.43 4.80 -9.20
C ALA A 92 12.51 3.71 -9.31
N ALA A 93 13.79 4.09 -9.32
CA ALA A 93 14.90 3.13 -9.31
C ALA A 93 14.94 2.32 -8.00
N GLY A 94 14.69 2.93 -6.85
CA GLY A 94 14.60 2.23 -5.56
C GLY A 94 13.51 1.16 -5.55
N ILE A 95 12.31 1.52 -6.05
CA ILE A 95 11.20 0.55 -6.16
C ILE A 95 11.57 -0.60 -7.11
N LEU A 96 12.18 -0.30 -8.27
CA LEU A 96 12.63 -1.32 -9.22
C LEU A 96 13.71 -2.23 -8.63
N ILE A 97 14.65 -1.69 -7.85
CA ILE A 97 15.62 -2.51 -7.13
C ILE A 97 14.89 -3.49 -6.22
N GLU A 98 13.88 -3.05 -5.48
CA GLU A 98 13.16 -3.94 -4.58
C GLU A 98 12.32 -4.99 -5.33
N LEU A 99 11.52 -4.58 -6.32
CA LEU A 99 10.57 -5.45 -7.00
C LEU A 99 11.22 -6.37 -8.05
N ASP A 100 12.20 -5.87 -8.81
CA ASP A 100 12.81 -6.59 -9.93
C ASP A 100 14.16 -7.23 -9.56
N THR A 101 15.00 -6.55 -8.77
CA THR A 101 16.35 -7.06 -8.45
C THR A 101 16.38 -7.89 -7.17
N LYS A 102 15.90 -7.32 -6.06
CA LYS A 102 15.88 -7.97 -4.75
C LYS A 102 14.77 -8.97 -4.63
N ARG A 103 13.63 -8.74 -5.27
CA ARG A 103 12.46 -9.63 -5.30
C ARG A 103 12.10 -10.13 -3.90
N SER A 104 12.12 -9.25 -2.89
CA SER A 104 11.84 -9.63 -1.50
C SER A 104 10.47 -10.27 -1.34
N TRP A 105 9.52 -9.90 -2.20
CA TRP A 105 8.22 -10.53 -2.35
C TRP A 105 8.26 -12.05 -2.64
N GLN A 106 9.39 -12.60 -3.07
CA GLN A 106 9.57 -14.05 -3.31
C GLN A 106 10.19 -14.81 -2.12
N TYR A 107 10.58 -14.12 -1.05
CA TYR A 107 11.20 -14.78 0.11
C TYR A 107 10.95 -14.16 1.50
N ASN A 108 10.26 -13.03 1.59
CA ASN A 108 10.02 -12.32 2.84
C ASN A 108 8.53 -12.38 3.23
N PRO A 109 8.11 -13.33 4.08
CA PRO A 109 6.71 -13.43 4.50
C PRO A 109 6.25 -12.24 5.36
N LEU A 110 7.17 -11.55 6.05
CA LEU A 110 6.84 -10.36 6.85
C LEU A 110 6.19 -9.27 6.00
N MET A 111 6.59 -9.14 4.73
CA MET A 111 6.02 -8.12 3.85
C MET A 111 4.51 -8.32 3.68
N TYR A 112 4.06 -9.56 3.47
CA TYR A 112 2.64 -9.90 3.33
C TYR A 112 1.86 -9.71 4.63
N LEU A 113 2.46 -10.10 5.77
CA LEU A 113 1.87 -9.89 7.09
C LEU A 113 1.74 -8.39 7.40
N LYS A 114 2.79 -7.60 7.13
CA LYS A 114 2.77 -6.14 7.28
C LYS A 114 1.67 -5.52 6.43
N ILE A 115 1.59 -5.85 5.14
CA ILE A 115 0.53 -5.33 4.25
C ILE A 115 -0.86 -5.64 4.82
N ALA A 116 -1.09 -6.89 5.24
CA ALA A 116 -2.38 -7.30 5.78
C ALA A 116 -2.77 -6.53 7.05
N PHE A 117 -1.89 -6.49 8.04
CA PHE A 117 -2.24 -6.07 9.39
C PHE A 117 -2.00 -4.59 9.66
N ILE A 118 -0.97 -3.97 9.07
CA ILE A 118 -0.88 -2.50 9.00
C ILE A 118 -2.03 -1.97 8.16
N GLY A 119 -2.40 -2.68 7.09
CA GLY A 119 -3.58 -2.35 6.30
C GLY A 119 -4.84 -2.31 7.16
N LEU A 120 -5.12 -3.38 7.91
CA LEU A 120 -6.28 -3.41 8.80
C LEU A 120 -6.24 -2.29 9.86
N ASP A 121 -5.09 -2.08 10.50
CA ASP A 121 -4.91 -1.01 11.49
C ASP A 121 -5.22 0.37 10.90
N GLN A 122 -4.61 0.72 9.76
CA GLN A 122 -4.89 1.96 9.04
C GLN A 122 -6.39 2.15 8.75
N ALA A 123 -7.09 1.08 8.34
CA ALA A 123 -8.53 1.15 8.10
C ALA A 123 -9.34 1.44 9.37
N LEU A 124 -8.84 1.07 10.56
CA LEU A 124 -9.50 1.37 11.82
C LEU A 124 -9.16 2.77 12.34
N ILE A 125 -7.90 3.20 12.22
CA ILE A 125 -7.40 4.39 12.92
C ILE A 125 -7.36 5.67 12.08
N LYS A 126 -7.30 5.58 10.75
CA LYS A 126 -7.17 6.78 9.91
C LYS A 126 -8.41 7.66 10.04
N PRO A 127 -8.30 9.00 9.90
CA PRO A 127 -9.47 9.85 9.89
C PRO A 127 -10.48 9.41 8.81
N ALA A 128 -11.77 9.57 9.11
CA ALA A 128 -12.88 9.31 8.21
C ALA A 128 -13.91 10.42 8.41
N LYS A 129 -14.69 10.73 7.37
CA LYS A 129 -15.74 11.77 7.50
C LYS A 129 -16.91 11.26 8.34
N GLU A 130 -17.20 9.97 8.23
CA GLU A 130 -18.32 9.32 8.90
C GLU A 130 -17.87 8.00 9.53
N PRO A 131 -18.43 7.61 10.70
CA PRO A 131 -18.11 6.31 11.33
C PRO A 131 -18.37 5.10 10.41
N LYS A 132 -19.36 5.21 9.53
CA LYS A 132 -19.70 4.16 8.56
C LYS A 132 -18.56 3.86 7.58
N GLU A 133 -17.83 4.89 7.15
CA GLU A 133 -16.67 4.74 6.26
C GLU A 133 -15.57 3.87 6.90
N VAL A 134 -15.32 4.06 8.21
CA VAL A 134 -14.37 3.24 8.98
C VAL A 134 -14.80 1.78 8.99
N GLN A 135 -16.08 1.51 9.23
CA GLN A 135 -16.62 0.15 9.26
C GLN A 135 -16.50 -0.53 7.89
N GLU A 136 -16.88 0.17 6.81
CA GLU A 136 -16.84 -0.36 5.45
C GLU A 136 -15.41 -0.68 5.01
N ARG A 137 -14.46 0.24 5.20
CA ARG A 137 -13.07 0.01 4.80
C ARG A 137 -12.37 -1.02 5.68
N ALA A 138 -12.69 -1.10 6.98
CA ALA A 138 -12.16 -2.15 7.86
C ALA A 138 -12.67 -3.53 7.46
N LEU A 139 -13.96 -3.66 7.15
CA LEU A 139 -14.54 -4.92 6.67
C LEU A 139 -13.97 -5.33 5.31
N ALA A 140 -13.79 -4.37 4.40
CA ALA A 140 -13.18 -4.60 3.09
C ALA A 140 -11.74 -5.12 3.24
N ARG A 141 -10.91 -4.47 4.08
CA ARG A 141 -9.53 -4.94 4.34
C ARG A 141 -9.49 -6.28 5.03
N LEU A 142 -10.30 -6.51 6.07
CA LEU A 142 -10.39 -7.79 6.76
C LEU A 142 -10.74 -8.93 5.78
N SER A 143 -11.69 -8.68 4.88
CA SER A 143 -12.10 -9.65 3.85
C SER A 143 -11.01 -9.89 2.79
N ALA A 144 -10.12 -8.92 2.56
CA ALA A 144 -9.02 -9.03 1.63
C ALA A 144 -7.76 -9.69 2.22
N ILE A 145 -7.62 -9.79 3.56
CA ILE A 145 -6.45 -10.40 4.22
C ILE A 145 -6.17 -11.83 3.69
N PRO A 146 -7.16 -12.74 3.58
CA PRO A 146 -6.90 -14.07 3.04
C PRO A 146 -6.31 -14.05 1.61
N VAL A 147 -6.71 -13.07 0.80
CA VAL A 147 -6.25 -12.93 -0.58
C VAL A 147 -4.76 -12.57 -0.62
N ILE A 148 -4.34 -11.54 0.12
CA ILE A 148 -2.93 -11.11 0.14
C ILE A 148 -2.02 -12.19 0.77
N LEU A 149 -2.49 -12.89 1.81
CA LEU A 149 -1.74 -14.00 2.39
C LEU A 149 -1.61 -15.17 1.40
N LYS A 150 -2.66 -15.45 0.62
CA LYS A 150 -2.60 -16.46 -0.44
C LYS A 150 -1.64 -16.07 -1.56
N GLN A 151 -1.57 -14.80 -1.94
CA GLN A 151 -0.54 -14.31 -2.87
C GLN A 151 0.86 -14.57 -2.32
N GLY A 152 1.10 -14.30 -1.03
CA GLY A 152 2.36 -14.63 -0.37
C GLY A 152 2.71 -16.12 -0.44
N MET A 153 1.74 -17.00 -0.15
CA MET A 153 1.94 -18.45 -0.28
C MET A 153 2.29 -18.89 -1.71
N ASN A 154 1.76 -18.21 -2.73
CA ASN A 154 2.01 -18.55 -4.12
C ASN A 154 3.35 -17.98 -4.63
N ASN A 155 3.80 -16.86 -4.07
CA ASN A 155 4.99 -16.16 -4.54
C ASN A 155 6.27 -16.56 -3.81
N ILE A 156 6.17 -17.02 -2.56
CA ILE A 156 7.33 -17.32 -1.73
C ILE A 156 7.88 -18.71 -2.07
N HIS A 157 9.12 -18.75 -2.54
CA HIS A 157 9.78 -20.00 -2.95
C HIS A 157 10.82 -20.49 -1.93
N SER A 158 11.36 -19.58 -1.11
CA SER A 158 12.32 -19.87 -0.06
C SER A 158 12.20 -18.82 1.04
N VAL A 159 12.56 -19.13 2.28
CA VAL A 159 12.50 -18.14 3.37
C VAL A 159 13.82 -18.21 4.16
N PRO A 160 14.62 -17.13 4.17
CA PRO A 160 15.76 -17.01 5.06
C PRO A 160 15.35 -17.17 6.52
N GLU A 161 16.20 -17.82 7.33
CA GLU A 161 15.90 -18.15 8.73
C GLU A 161 15.46 -16.93 9.56
N THR A 162 16.11 -15.79 9.35
CA THR A 162 15.78 -14.53 10.04
C THR A 162 14.36 -14.07 9.75
N TYR A 163 13.93 -14.15 8.49
CA TYR A 163 12.56 -13.82 8.10
C TYR A 163 11.57 -14.87 8.58
N TYR A 164 11.95 -16.15 8.58
CA TYR A 164 11.09 -17.22 9.05
C TYR A 164 10.72 -17.04 10.52
N GLN A 165 11.71 -16.89 11.40
CA GLN A 165 11.48 -16.71 12.84
C GLN A 165 10.67 -15.45 13.14
N ALA A 166 11.02 -14.32 12.52
CA ALA A 166 10.26 -13.10 12.69
C ALA A 166 8.82 -13.22 12.18
N SER A 167 8.59 -13.94 11.08
CA SER A 167 7.24 -14.14 10.52
C SER A 167 6.38 -15.03 11.42
N LEU A 168 6.95 -16.04 12.08
CA LEU A 168 6.21 -16.87 13.04
C LEU A 168 5.76 -16.06 14.25
N LEU A 169 6.65 -15.24 14.80
CA LEU A 169 6.33 -14.35 15.92
C LEU A 169 5.24 -13.36 15.53
N MET A 170 5.40 -12.68 14.39
CA MET A 170 4.40 -11.73 13.90
C MET A 170 3.06 -12.42 13.62
N ALA A 171 3.04 -13.62 13.05
CA ALA A 171 1.79 -14.35 12.80
C ALA A 171 1.03 -14.69 14.11
N ALA A 172 1.75 -14.99 15.19
CA ALA A 172 1.14 -15.19 16.50
C ALA A 172 0.53 -13.89 17.04
N ASP A 173 1.25 -12.76 16.93
CA ASP A 173 0.76 -11.44 17.32
C ASP A 173 -0.46 -11.03 16.49
N CYS A 174 -0.44 -11.26 15.18
CA CYS A 174 -1.54 -10.98 14.27
C CYS A 174 -2.81 -11.78 14.63
N LYS A 175 -2.66 -13.04 15.05
CA LYS A 175 -3.78 -13.85 15.54
C LYS A 175 -4.40 -13.22 16.79
N GLN A 176 -3.57 -12.80 17.75
CA GLN A 176 -4.04 -12.14 18.97
C GLN A 176 -4.75 -10.81 18.65
N TYR A 177 -4.15 -10.00 17.78
CA TYR A 177 -4.72 -8.74 17.29
C TYR A 177 -6.11 -8.92 16.66
N LEU A 178 -6.30 -9.94 15.83
CA LEU A 178 -7.61 -10.26 15.25
C LEU A 178 -8.66 -10.62 16.31
N PHE A 179 -8.28 -11.33 17.38
CA PHE A 179 -9.21 -11.63 18.48
C PHE A 179 -9.64 -10.36 19.22
N GLU A 180 -8.71 -9.45 19.47
CA GLU A 180 -8.98 -8.18 20.16
C GLU A 180 -9.90 -7.28 19.32
N ILE A 181 -9.58 -7.10 18.04
CA ILE A 181 -10.42 -6.32 17.12
C ILE A 181 -11.79 -6.96 16.94
N GLY A 182 -11.86 -8.28 16.77
CA GLY A 182 -13.13 -8.98 16.61
C GLY A 182 -14.09 -8.72 17.78
N ARG A 183 -13.55 -8.70 19.01
CA ARG A 183 -14.31 -8.35 20.21
C ARG A 183 -14.76 -6.90 20.21
N ASP A 184 -13.90 -5.97 19.79
CA ASP A 184 -14.19 -4.54 19.84
C ASP A 184 -15.16 -4.12 18.73
N LEU A 185 -15.00 -4.65 17.52
CA LEU A 185 -15.96 -4.52 16.42
C LEU A 185 -17.33 -5.06 16.81
N SER A 186 -17.40 -6.22 17.48
CA SER A 186 -18.68 -6.80 17.92
C SER A 186 -19.43 -5.88 18.89
N LYS A 187 -18.72 -5.15 19.75
CA LYS A 187 -19.32 -4.14 20.64
C LYS A 187 -19.80 -2.91 19.87
N LEU A 188 -18.95 -2.37 18.99
CA LEU A 188 -19.27 -1.25 18.12
C LEU A 188 -20.54 -1.51 17.29
N PHE A 189 -20.67 -2.69 16.71
CA PHE A 189 -21.84 -3.06 15.90
C PHE A 189 -23.10 -3.34 16.73
N ALA A 190 -22.97 -3.79 17.98
CA ALA A 190 -24.11 -3.94 18.89
C ALA A 190 -24.68 -2.57 19.31
N ASP A 191 -23.82 -1.60 19.61
CA ASP A 191 -24.23 -0.26 20.07
C ASP A 191 -24.91 0.58 18.96
N HIS A 192 -24.52 0.39 17.69
CA HIS A 192 -25.15 1.09 16.56
C HIS A 192 -26.56 0.57 16.22
N HIS A 193 -26.89 -0.69 16.56
CA HIS A 193 -28.25 -1.23 16.41
C HIS A 193 -29.24 -0.61 17.42
N ASP A 194 -28.76 -0.27 18.61
CA ASP A 194 -29.58 0.26 19.72
C ASP A 194 -29.89 1.76 19.58
N VAL A 195 -29.02 2.51 18.89
CA VAL A 195 -29.26 3.93 18.59
C VAL A 195 -30.27 4.09 17.45
N ALA A 196 -30.18 3.29 16.39
CA ALA A 196 -31.09 3.37 15.24
C ALA A 196 -32.54 2.95 15.59
N THR A 197 -32.73 2.06 16.57
CA THR A 197 -34.07 1.65 17.04
C THR A 197 -34.69 2.65 18.01
N LYS A 198 -33.92 3.55 18.63
CA LYS A 198 -34.42 4.61 19.52
C LYS A 198 -34.85 5.88 18.80
N THR A 199 -34.33 6.17 17.60
CA THR A 199 -34.73 7.34 16.79
C THR A 199 -35.99 7.13 15.94
N MET A 200 -36.59 5.93 15.98
CA MET A 200 -37.84 5.59 15.30
C MET A 200 -39.05 5.42 16.25
N LYS A 201 -38.96 5.90 17.49
CA LYS A 201 -40.08 5.96 18.44
C LYS A 201 -40.45 7.39 18.81
#